data_AF-A0A970GD46-F1
#
_entry.id   AF-A0A970GD46-F1
#
_cell.length_a   1.000
_cell.length_b   1.000
_cell.length_c   1.000
_cell.angle_alpha   90.00
_cell.angle_beta   90.00
_cell.angle_gamma   90.00
#
_symmetry.space_group_name_H-M   'P 1'
#
loop_
_entity.id
_entity.type
_entity.pdbx_description
1 polymer ?
#
loop_
_entity_poly.entity_id
_entity_poly.type
_entity_poly.pdbx_seq_one_letter_code
_entity_poly.pdbx_strand_id
1 'polypeptide(L)'
;MEKINTLINELETLKPDLFGKDFLLTWDNSLDSLKAVMLVAEILQNLHWQKKPWRIFDYGLAISIFRDNSTRTRFSFASAVNGLGL
;
A
#
# COMPACT_ATOMS: atom_id res chain seq x y z
N MET A 1 -0.82 11.27 -15.37
CA MET A 1 0.21 10.29 -15.80
C MET A 1 1.61 10.79 -15.52
N GLU A 2 1.99 12.01 -15.93
CA GLU A 2 3.33 12.57 -15.70
C GLU A 2 3.77 12.50 -14.23
N LYS A 3 2.92 12.97 -13.28
CA LYS A 3 3.21 12.86 -11.83
C LYS A 3 3.40 11.41 -11.35
N ILE A 4 2.60 10.47 -11.82
CA ILE A 4 2.70 9.06 -11.42
C ILE A 4 4.02 8.48 -11.91
N ASN A 5 4.41 8.78 -13.16
CA ASN A 5 5.68 8.32 -13.72
C ASN A 5 6.89 8.87 -12.95
N THR A 6 6.83 10.14 -12.51
CA THR A 6 7.89 10.71 -11.65
C THR A 6 8.01 9.96 -10.34
N LEU A 7 6.90 9.65 -9.66
CA LEU A 7 6.90 8.89 -8.41
C LEU A 7 7.40 7.45 -8.59
N ILE A 8 7.08 6.82 -9.73
CA ILE A 8 7.60 5.49 -10.08
C ILE A 8 9.12 5.55 -10.28
N ASN A 9 9.62 6.54 -11.02
CA ASN A 9 11.07 6.70 -11.21
C ASN A 9 11.79 6.93 -9.88
N GLU A 10 11.19 7.67 -8.94
CA GLU A 10 11.76 7.82 -7.60
C GLU A 10 11.77 6.49 -6.83
N LEU A 11 10.68 5.72 -6.90
CA LEU A 11 10.57 4.42 -6.26
C LEU A 11 11.63 3.42 -6.78
N GLU A 12 11.96 3.45 -8.08
CA GLU A 12 12.99 2.60 -8.69
C GLU A 12 14.40 2.86 -8.14
N THR A 13 14.66 4.03 -7.57
CA THR A 13 15.97 4.35 -6.96
C THR A 13 16.16 3.76 -5.56
N LEU A 14 15.05 3.40 -4.89
CA LEU A 14 15.07 2.89 -3.52
C LEU A 14 15.37 1.38 -3.51
N LYS A 15 15.96 0.89 -2.42
CA LYS A 15 16.19 -0.54 -2.20
C LYS A 15 15.40 -1.06 -1.00
N PRO A 16 14.05 -1.11 -1.08
CA PRO A 16 13.23 -1.61 0.01
C PRO A 16 13.40 -3.12 0.17
N ASP A 17 13.49 -3.57 1.41
CA ASP A 17 13.60 -4.98 1.77
C ASP A 17 12.31 -5.43 2.50
N LEU A 18 11.19 -5.38 1.77
CA LEU A 18 9.83 -5.59 2.29
C LEU A 18 9.11 -6.83 1.73
N PHE A 19 9.62 -7.39 0.63
CA PHE A 19 8.96 -8.53 -0.02
C PHE A 19 9.03 -9.77 0.87
N GLY A 20 7.86 -10.37 1.14
CA GLY A 20 7.75 -11.57 1.98
C GLY A 20 8.02 -11.34 3.47
N LYS A 21 7.95 -10.08 3.94
CA LYS A 21 8.19 -9.71 5.34
C LYS A 21 6.99 -9.00 5.95
N ASP A 22 6.91 -9.06 7.29
CA ASP A 22 5.91 -8.34 8.06
C ASP A 22 6.33 -6.89 8.31
N PHE A 23 5.35 -5.97 8.28
CA PHE A 23 5.54 -4.56 8.63
C PHE A 23 4.89 -4.25 9.98
N LEU A 24 5.63 -4.46 11.07
CA LEU A 24 5.11 -4.30 12.44
C LEU A 24 5.46 -2.94 13.05
N LEU A 25 6.76 -2.59 13.07
CA LEU A 25 7.27 -1.41 13.75
C LEU A 25 8.09 -0.56 12.77
N THR A 26 7.86 0.75 12.73
CA THR A 26 8.51 1.64 11.76
C THR A 26 10.02 1.77 11.97
N TRP A 27 10.50 1.68 13.21
CA TRP A 27 11.93 1.77 13.54
C TRP A 27 12.72 0.51 13.20
N ASP A 28 12.05 -0.63 12.96
CA ASP A 28 12.70 -1.85 12.47
C ASP A 28 12.91 -1.82 10.94
N ASN A 29 12.43 -0.76 10.27
CA ASN A 29 12.50 -0.62 8.83
C ASN A 29 13.56 0.40 8.40
N SER A 30 14.23 0.10 7.28
CA SER A 30 15.17 1.05 6.67
C SER A 30 14.45 2.31 6.19
N LEU A 31 15.18 3.41 6.08
CA LEU A 31 14.64 4.66 5.53
C LEU A 31 14.08 4.47 4.11
N ASP A 32 14.75 3.65 3.29
CA ASP A 32 14.30 3.32 1.93
C ASP A 32 12.99 2.55 1.96
N SER A 33 12.83 1.59 2.86
CA SER A 33 11.56 0.87 3.06
C SER A 33 10.43 1.82 3.44
N LEU A 34 10.67 2.75 4.38
CA LEU A 34 9.66 3.72 4.80
C LEU A 34 9.27 4.67 3.66
N LYS A 35 10.25 5.16 2.90
CA LYS A 35 10.01 6.00 1.71
C LYS A 35 9.23 5.26 0.64
N ALA A 36 9.58 4.00 0.38
CA ALA A 36 8.88 3.18 -0.61
C ALA A 36 7.39 3.01 -0.26
N VAL A 37 7.06 2.74 1.01
CA VAL A 37 5.65 2.65 1.46
C VAL A 37 4.90 3.96 1.22
N MET A 38 5.53 5.11 1.54
CA MET A 38 4.92 6.43 1.32
C MET A 38 4.71 6.75 -0.17
N LEU A 39 5.70 6.46 -1.03
CA LEU A 39 5.60 6.67 -2.47
C LEU A 39 4.51 5.79 -3.10
N VAL A 40 4.46 4.51 -2.73
CA VAL A 40 3.41 3.60 -3.21
C VAL A 40 2.02 4.10 -2.78
N ALA A 41 1.86 4.56 -1.54
CA ALA A 41 0.59 5.12 -1.08
C ALA A 41 0.16 6.35 -1.91
N GLU A 42 1.10 7.25 -2.22
CA GLU A 42 0.82 8.41 -3.08
C GLU A 42 0.47 8.00 -4.52
N ILE A 43 1.18 7.02 -5.09
CA ILE A 43 0.90 6.49 -6.43
C ILE A 43 -0.53 5.92 -6.48
N LEU A 44 -0.92 5.08 -5.52
CA LEU A 44 -2.25 4.48 -5.45
C LEU A 44 -3.35 5.55 -5.28
N GLN A 45 -3.10 6.58 -4.48
CA GLN A 45 -4.01 7.71 -4.32
C GLN A 45 -4.20 8.46 -5.65
N ASN A 46 -3.12 8.72 -6.40
CA ASN A 46 -3.20 9.38 -7.70
C ASN A 46 -3.96 8.53 -8.74
N LEU A 47 -3.76 7.20 -8.75
CA LEU A 47 -4.51 6.28 -9.60
C LEU A 47 -6.01 6.31 -9.27
N HIS A 48 -6.36 6.31 -7.98
CA HIS A 48 -7.74 6.39 -7.53
C HIS A 48 -8.41 7.70 -7.96
N TRP A 49 -7.75 8.86 -7.80
CA TRP A 49 -8.27 10.15 -8.27
C TRP A 49 -8.48 10.21 -9.78
N GLN A 50 -7.63 9.52 -10.54
CA GLN A 50 -7.77 9.39 -11.99
C GLN A 50 -8.80 8.31 -12.40
N LYS A 51 -9.53 7.72 -11.45
CA LYS A 51 -10.51 6.63 -11.67
C LYS A 51 -9.91 5.43 -12.39
N LYS A 52 -8.62 5.15 -12.15
CA LYS A 52 -7.93 3.99 -12.72
C LYS A 52 -7.93 2.85 -11.70
N PRO A 53 -8.46 1.66 -12.05
CA PRO A 53 -8.36 0.51 -11.18
C PRO A 53 -6.90 0.04 -11.10
N TRP A 54 -6.52 -0.47 -9.93
CA TRP A 54 -5.19 -1.02 -9.64
C TRP A 54 -5.31 -2.39 -8.97
N ARG A 55 -6.32 -3.15 -9.41
CA ARG A 55 -6.56 -4.53 -8.99
C ARG A 55 -5.40 -5.41 -9.46
N ILE A 56 -4.84 -6.22 -8.54
CA ILE A 56 -3.75 -7.16 -8.84
C ILE A 56 -4.09 -8.60 -8.46
N PHE A 57 -5.15 -8.83 -7.69
CA PHE A 57 -5.64 -10.17 -7.35
C PHE A 57 -6.97 -10.46 -8.03
N ASP A 58 -7.06 -11.59 -8.73
CA ASP A 58 -8.33 -12.08 -9.29
C ASP A 58 -9.13 -12.86 -8.24
N TYR A 59 -8.44 -13.60 -7.37
CA TYR A 59 -9.00 -14.41 -6.29
C TYR A 59 -8.06 -14.42 -5.08
N GLY A 60 -8.62 -14.60 -3.89
CA GLY A 60 -7.88 -14.66 -2.62
C GLY A 60 -8.75 -14.18 -1.45
N LEU A 61 -8.17 -14.21 -0.24
CA LEU A 61 -8.82 -13.69 0.98
C LEU A 61 -7.80 -12.90 1.79
N ALA A 62 -8.18 -11.71 2.26
CA ALA A 62 -7.43 -10.98 3.29
C ALA A 62 -8.13 -11.10 4.65
N ILE A 63 -7.43 -11.68 5.63
CA ILE A 63 -8.00 -11.91 6.96
C ILE A 63 -7.78 -10.68 7.84
N SER A 64 -8.87 -10.21 8.46
CA SER A 64 -8.83 -9.07 9.37
C SER A 64 -9.10 -9.52 10.81
N ILE A 65 -8.12 -9.33 11.71
CA ILE A 65 -8.18 -9.79 13.10
C ILE A 65 -8.19 -8.56 14.02
N PHE A 66 -9.33 -8.27 14.64
CA PHE A 66 -9.48 -7.20 15.62
C PHE A 66 -9.65 -7.76 17.03
N ARG A 67 -8.85 -7.26 17.96
CA ARG A 67 -9.01 -7.52 19.41
C ARG A 67 -9.61 -6.33 20.15
N ASP A 68 -9.89 -5.25 19.43
CA ASP A 68 -10.53 -4.03 19.89
C ASP A 68 -11.78 -3.72 19.05
N ASN A 69 -12.44 -2.60 19.31
CA ASN A 69 -13.65 -2.15 18.60
C ASN A 69 -13.43 -0.93 17.69
N SER A 70 -12.26 -0.81 17.07
CA SER A 70 -11.97 0.31 16.16
C SER A 70 -12.66 0.16 14.81
N THR A 71 -13.77 0.89 14.60
CA THR A 71 -14.47 0.94 13.31
C THR A 71 -13.63 1.61 12.22
N ARG A 72 -12.86 2.65 12.56
CA ARG A 72 -12.00 3.36 11.59
C ARG A 72 -10.96 2.43 10.97
N THR A 73 -10.27 1.63 11.79
CA THR A 73 -9.26 0.69 11.29
C THR A 73 -9.89 -0.43 10.45
N ARG A 74 -11.07 -0.93 10.86
CA ARG A 74 -11.85 -1.92 10.09
C ARG A 74 -12.16 -1.43 8.69
N PHE A 75 -12.73 -0.23 8.57
CA PHE A 75 -13.08 0.35 7.27
C PHE A 75 -11.85 0.68 6.42
N SER A 76 -10.77 1.19 7.03
CA SER A 76 -9.51 1.43 6.31
C SER A 76 -8.93 0.14 5.72
N PHE A 77 -8.88 -0.95 6.50
CA PHE A 77 -8.38 -2.24 6.02
C PHE A 77 -9.26 -2.79 4.89
N ALA A 78 -10.58 -2.83 5.09
CA ALA A 78 -11.51 -3.31 4.06
C ALA A 78 -11.42 -2.52 2.75
N SER A 79 -11.24 -1.20 2.84
CA SER A 79 -11.11 -0.34 1.66
C SER A 79 -9.81 -0.61 0.88
N ALA A 80 -8.70 -0.80 1.58
CA ALA A 80 -7.41 -1.10 0.96
C ALA A 80 -7.43 -2.46 0.25
N VAL A 81 -7.96 -3.49 0.92
CA VAL A 81 -8.09 -4.85 0.41
C VAL A 81 -8.99 -4.90 -0.83
N ASN A 82 -10.15 -4.24 -0.79
CA ASN A 82 -11.05 -4.16 -1.94
C ASN A 82 -10.40 -3.47 -3.15
N GLY A 83 -9.56 -2.44 -2.94
CA GLY A 83 -8.82 -1.77 -4.01
C GLY A 83 -7.85 -2.70 -4.75
N LEU A 84 -7.23 -3.65 -4.03
CA LEU A 84 -6.34 -4.67 -4.60
C LEU A 84 -7.08 -5.84 -5.26
N GLY A 85 -8.36 -6.02 -4.94
CA GLY A 85 -9.22 -7.08 -5.47
C GLY A 85 -9.48 -8.27 -4.56
N LEU A 86 -9.19 -8.13 -3.27
CA LEU A 86 -9.35 -9.16 -2.24
C LEU A 86 -10.57 -8.92 -1.36
#